data_AF-A0A2T5PEK9-F1
#
_entry.id   AF-A0A2T5PEK9-F1
#
_cell.length_a   1.000
_cell.length_b   1.000
_cell.length_c   1.000
_cell.angle_alpha   90.00
_cell.angle_beta   90.00
_cell.angle_gamma   90.00
#
_symmetry.space_group_name_H-M   'P 1'
#
loop_
_entity.id
_entity.type
_entity.pdbx_description
1 polymer ?
#
loop_
_entity_poly.entity_id
_entity_poly.type
_entity_poly.pdbx_seq_one_letter_code
_entity_poly.pdbx_strand_id
1 'polypeptide(L)'
;MRNLRRIDRHQLPSYLKVFNRITDRPMGYIGNVSLEGLLLISELPMLVGGCFDMRIKIPGCEGHQQYIDFSATCKWSREDVTPGGYDSGFCLVSAPAEYTEMVEALRHYFSFNPVVSSV
;
A
#
# COMPACT_ATOMS: atom_id res chain seq x y z
N MET A 1 12.79 -19.21 8.86
CA MET A 1 12.51 -17.84 9.34
C MET A 1 12.40 -16.94 8.12
N ARG A 2 11.23 -16.38 7.80
CA ARG A 2 11.13 -15.40 6.71
C ARG A 2 11.75 -14.10 7.22
N ASN A 3 12.71 -13.57 6.49
CA ASN A 3 13.38 -12.32 6.82
C ASN A 3 12.38 -11.19 6.50
N LEU A 4 11.57 -10.76 7.48
CA LEU A 4 10.66 -9.64 7.27
C LEU A 4 11.49 -8.39 7.00
N ARG A 5 11.25 -7.74 5.86
CA ARG A 5 11.80 -6.42 5.60
C ARG A 5 11.34 -5.47 6.70
N ARG A 6 12.30 -4.95 7.47
CA ARG A 6 12.04 -3.94 8.48
C ARG A 6 11.92 -2.58 7.79
N ILE A 7 10.80 -1.91 8.00
CA ILE A 7 10.55 -0.58 7.46
C ILE A 7 11.11 0.44 8.45
N ASP A 8 12.00 1.32 7.98
CA ASP A 8 12.39 2.48 8.77
C ASP A 8 11.36 3.61 8.61
N ARG A 9 11.21 4.46 9.65
CA ARG A 9 10.20 5.53 9.67
C ARG A 9 10.24 6.45 8.44
N HIS A 10 11.42 6.76 7.94
CA HIS A 10 11.61 7.61 6.77
C HIS A 10 11.22 6.92 5.45
N GLN A 11 11.17 5.58 5.43
CA GLN A 11 10.78 4.78 4.26
C GLN A 11 9.26 4.58 4.19
N LEU A 12 8.56 4.63 5.32
CA LEU A 12 7.12 4.40 5.40
C LEU A 12 6.30 5.14 4.34
N PRO A 13 6.53 6.44 4.03
CA PRO A 13 5.77 7.13 2.99
C PRO A 13 5.84 6.45 1.61
N SER A 14 6.96 5.78 1.30
CA SER A 14 7.14 5.05 0.05
C SER A 14 6.30 3.78 -0.01
N TYR A 15 6.14 3.09 1.13
CA TYR A 15 5.29 1.90 1.26
C TYR A 15 3.80 2.24 1.16
N LEU A 16 3.41 3.45 1.56
CA LEU A 16 2.00 3.86 1.57
C LEU A 16 1.54 4.49 0.26
N LYS A 17 2.44 4.94 -0.63
CA LYS A 17 2.06 5.65 -1.84
C LYS A 17 1.80 4.71 -3.01
N VAL A 18 0.61 4.81 -3.59
CA VAL A 18 0.18 4.00 -4.74
C VAL A 18 0.24 4.84 -6.01
N PHE A 19 0.76 4.23 -7.07
CA PHE A 19 0.87 4.79 -8.41
C PHE A 19 0.08 3.96 -9.40
N ASN A 20 -0.41 4.61 -10.44
CA ASN A 20 -0.94 3.94 -11.61
C ASN A 20 0.24 3.39 -12.41
N ARG A 21 0.31 2.07 -12.58
CA ARG A 21 1.46 1.39 -13.20
C ARG A 21 1.68 1.80 -14.66
N ILE A 22 0.60 2.16 -15.37
CA ILE A 22 0.64 2.47 -16.80
C ILE A 22 1.10 3.92 -17.04
N THR A 23 0.57 4.86 -16.27
CA THR A 23 0.83 6.31 -16.44
C THR A 23 1.92 6.85 -15.51
N ASP A 24 2.34 6.03 -14.54
CA ASP A 24 3.27 6.39 -13.46
C ASP A 24 2.81 7.56 -12.57
N ARG A 25 1.54 7.98 -12.70
CA ARG A 25 0.95 9.05 -11.90
C ARG A 25 0.53 8.54 -10.51
N PRO A 26 0.64 9.38 -9.47
CA PRO A 26 0.15 9.01 -8.14
C PRO A 26 -1.37 8.82 -8.18
N MET A 27 -1.84 7.74 -7.55
CA MET A 27 -3.27 7.46 -7.36
C MET A 27 -3.75 7.88 -5.97
N GLY A 28 -2.89 7.77 -4.97
CA GLY A 28 -3.25 8.05 -3.59
C GLY A 28 -2.35 7.35 -2.58
N TYR A 29 -2.86 7.17 -1.37
CA TYR A 29 -2.18 6.52 -0.26
C TYR A 29 -3.00 5.36 0.29
N ILE A 30 -2.31 4.33 0.79
CA ILE A 30 -2.94 3.23 1.51
C ILE A 30 -3.45 3.74 2.85
N GLY A 31 -4.77 3.66 3.07
CA GLY A 31 -5.40 3.87 4.37
C GLY A 31 -5.46 2.60 5.22
N ASN A 32 -5.65 1.44 4.58
CA ASN A 32 -5.68 0.12 5.20
C ASN A 32 -5.28 -0.95 4.17
N VAL A 33 -4.75 -2.07 4.62
CA VAL A 33 -4.25 -3.14 3.75
C VAL A 33 -4.52 -4.52 4.35
N SER A 34 -4.89 -5.48 3.52
CA SER A 34 -5.02 -6.89 3.85
C SER A 34 -4.41 -7.74 2.73
N LEU A 35 -4.43 -9.07 2.87
CA LEU A 35 -3.98 -9.96 1.78
C LEU A 35 -4.94 -9.99 0.59
N GLU A 36 -6.18 -9.56 0.79
CA GLU A 36 -7.27 -9.62 -0.21
C GLU A 36 -7.55 -8.25 -0.85
N GLY A 37 -7.13 -7.16 -0.22
CA GLY A 37 -7.50 -5.83 -0.65
C GLY A 37 -6.74 -4.70 0.02
N LEU A 38 -7.07 -3.49 -0.39
CA LEU A 38 -6.62 -2.26 0.28
C LEU A 38 -7.69 -1.18 0.23
N LEU A 39 -7.63 -0.29 1.21
CA LEU A 39 -8.30 1.00 1.19
C LEU A 39 -7.34 2.03 0.61
N LEU A 40 -7.75 2.70 -0.47
CA LEU A 40 -7.02 3.80 -1.10
C LEU A 40 -7.69 5.14 -0.73
N ILE A 41 -6.90 6.06 -0.19
CA ILE A 41 -7.26 7.45 0.04
C ILE A 41 -6.71 8.26 -1.14
N SER A 42 -7.58 8.98 -1.84
CA SER A 42 -7.27 9.64 -3.11
C SER A 42 -7.95 11.01 -3.23
N GLU A 43 -7.42 11.90 -4.07
CA GLU A 43 -8.03 13.22 -4.33
C GLU A 43 -9.23 13.16 -5.28
N LEU A 44 -9.32 12.09 -6.07
CA LEU A 44 -10.35 11.89 -7.09
C LEU A 44 -11.09 10.58 -6.86
N PRO A 45 -12.40 10.51 -7.16
CA PRO A 45 -13.16 9.28 -7.04
C PRO A 45 -12.64 8.20 -7.99
N MET A 46 -12.70 6.95 -7.54
CA MET A 46 -12.27 5.78 -8.32
C MET A 46 -13.47 5.13 -9.01
N LEU A 47 -13.29 4.71 -10.27
CA LEU A 47 -14.35 4.04 -11.03
C LEU A 47 -14.67 2.67 -10.41
N VAL A 48 -15.85 2.56 -9.79
CA VAL A 48 -16.36 1.31 -9.20
C VAL A 48 -16.53 0.25 -10.30
N GLY A 49 -16.07 -0.98 -10.02
CA GLY A 49 -16.01 -2.08 -10.98
C GLY A 49 -14.80 -2.02 -11.92
N GLY A 50 -14.09 -0.89 -11.99
CA GLY A 50 -12.85 -0.75 -12.74
C GLY A 50 -11.73 -1.60 -12.15
N CYS A 51 -10.95 -2.26 -13.01
CA CYS A 51 -9.72 -2.94 -12.65
C CYS A 51 -8.52 -2.05 -13.01
N PHE A 52 -7.63 -1.85 -12.05
CA PHE A 52 -6.51 -0.92 -12.17
C PHE A 52 -5.20 -1.66 -11.97
N ASP A 53 -4.22 -1.39 -12.83
CA ASP A 53 -2.84 -1.78 -12.62
C ASP A 53 -2.16 -0.76 -11.71
N MET A 54 -1.80 -1.21 -10.52
CA MET A 54 -1.23 -0.41 -9.45
C MET A 54 0.23 -0.78 -9.22
N ARG A 55 0.97 0.18 -8.68
CA ARG A 55 2.39 0.06 -8.34
C ARG A 55 2.66 0.76 -7.03
N ILE A 56 3.42 0.11 -6.15
CA ILE A 56 4.07 0.76 -5.02
C ILE A 56 5.57 0.79 -5.30
N LYS A 57 6.21 1.92 -4.99
CA LYS A 57 7.63 2.16 -5.24
C LYS A 57 8.35 2.22 -3.90
N ILE A 58 9.13 1.21 -3.56
CA ILE A 58 9.86 1.12 -2.29
C ILE A 58 11.37 1.24 -2.52
N PRO A 59 12.12 1.76 -1.53
CA PRO A 59 13.57 1.76 -1.60
C PRO A 59 14.11 0.33 -1.57
N GLY A 60 14.95 -0.03 -2.54
CA GLY A 60 15.69 -1.28 -2.58
C GLY A 60 17.15 -1.13 -2.13
N CYS A 61 17.92 -2.20 -2.26
CA CYS A 61 19.35 -2.20 -1.95
C CYS A 61 20.14 -1.35 -2.96
N GLU A 62 21.23 -0.73 -2.51
CA GLU A 62 22.17 0.04 -3.34
C GLU A 62 21.50 1.13 -4.21
N GLY A 63 20.50 1.82 -3.65
CA GLY A 63 19.84 2.95 -4.30
C GLY A 63 18.89 2.58 -5.45
N HIS A 64 18.68 1.29 -5.73
CA HIS A 64 17.72 0.85 -6.75
C HIS A 64 16.30 0.88 -6.19
N GLN A 65 15.36 1.43 -6.96
CA GLN A 65 13.95 1.43 -6.60
C GLN A 65 13.32 0.06 -6.91
N GLN A 66 12.64 -0.53 -5.94
CA GLN A 66 11.90 -1.77 -6.10
C GLN A 66 10.42 -1.48 -6.34
N TYR A 67 9.79 -2.27 -7.20
CA TYR A 67 8.39 -2.13 -7.56
C TYR A 67 7.57 -3.32 -7.09
N ILE A 68 6.43 -3.01 -6.48
CA ILE A 68 5.40 -3.98 -6.15
C ILE A 68 4.24 -3.69 -7.08
N ASP A 69 4.13 -4.47 -8.15
CA ASP A 69 3.09 -4.35 -9.18
C ASP A 69 1.95 -5.31 -8.88
N PHE A 70 0.73 -4.82 -8.87
CA PHE A 70 -0.46 -5.63 -8.62
C PHE A 70 -1.68 -5.04 -9.32
N SER A 71 -2.68 -5.87 -9.61
CA SER A 71 -3.95 -5.42 -10.19
C SER A 71 -5.07 -5.57 -9.17
N ALA A 72 -5.96 -4.57 -9.10
CA ALA A 72 -7.06 -4.58 -8.15
C ALA A 72 -8.33 -3.94 -8.72
N THR A 73 -9.48 -4.50 -8.35
CA THR A 73 -10.81 -4.02 -8.75
C THR A 73 -11.40 -3.12 -7.67
N CYS A 74 -11.81 -1.91 -8.05
CA CYS A 74 -12.53 -1.01 -7.15
C CYS A 74 -13.92 -1.59 -6.83
N LYS A 75 -14.24 -1.77 -5.55
CA LYS A 75 -15.53 -2.30 -5.08
C LYS A 75 -16.49 -1.20 -4.67
N TRP A 76 -15.97 -0.08 -4.20
CA TRP A 76 -16.73 1.11 -3.81
C TRP A 76 -15.80 2.32 -3.78
N SER A 77 -16.36 3.51 -3.96
CA SER A 77 -15.66 4.80 -3.82
C SER A 77 -16.63 5.80 -3.19
N ARG A 78 -16.18 6.54 -2.16
CA ARG A 78 -17.00 7.46 -1.36
C ARG A 78 -16.15 8.66 -0.99
N GLU A 79 -16.79 9.83 -0.87
CA GLU A 79 -16.12 11.00 -0.30
C GLU A 79 -15.80 10.72 1.18
N ASP A 80 -14.59 11.11 1.61
CA ASP A 80 -14.15 11.01 3.00
C ASP A 80 -14.88 12.07 3.85
N VAL A 81 -14.83 11.90 5.17
CA VAL A 81 -15.31 12.90 6.14
C VAL A 81 -14.55 14.24 5.96
N THR A 82 -13.31 14.18 5.47
CA THR A 82 -12.52 15.35 5.08
C THR A 82 -12.91 15.80 3.67
N PRO A 83 -13.42 17.04 3.48
CA PRO A 83 -13.78 17.54 2.16
C PRO A 83 -12.63 17.48 1.16
N GLY A 84 -12.89 16.95 -0.04
CA GLY A 84 -11.90 16.85 -1.12
C GLY A 84 -11.06 15.57 -1.13
N GLY A 85 -11.29 14.64 -0.20
CA GLY A 85 -10.72 13.29 -0.22
C GLY A 85 -11.77 12.23 -0.58
N TYR A 86 -11.31 11.12 -1.16
CA TYR A 86 -12.11 9.94 -1.48
C TYR A 86 -11.47 8.68 -0.92
N ASP A 87 -12.28 7.92 -0.19
CA ASP A 87 -11.99 6.57 0.23
C ASP A 87 -12.49 5.58 -0.81
N SER A 88 -11.64 4.65 -1.21
CA SER A 88 -11.97 3.63 -2.20
C SER A 88 -11.47 2.25 -1.76
N GLY A 89 -12.39 1.29 -1.65
CA GLY A 89 -12.05 -0.09 -1.32
C GLY A 89 -11.72 -0.90 -2.57
N PHE A 90 -10.56 -1.54 -2.57
CA PHE A 90 -10.07 -2.37 -3.66
C PHE A 90 -9.95 -3.83 -3.23
N CYS A 91 -10.31 -4.74 -4.12
CA CYS A 91 -10.06 -6.17 -4.01
C CYS A 91 -8.97 -6.55 -5.01
N LEU A 92 -7.91 -7.24 -4.58
CA LEU A 92 -6.86 -7.72 -5.48
C LEU A 92 -7.42 -8.75 -6.46
N VAL A 93 -6.96 -8.68 -7.71
CA VAL A 93 -7.20 -9.74 -8.70
C VAL A 93 -6.37 -10.98 -8.35
N SER A 94 -5.11 -10.76 -8.00
CA SER A 94 -4.19 -11.77 -7.47
C SER A 94 -3.13 -11.07 -6.64
N ALA A 95 -2.82 -11.60 -5.45
CA ALA A 95 -1.78 -11.06 -4.60
C ALA A 95 -0.40 -11.62 -5.01
N PRO A 96 0.54 -10.79 -5.51
CA PRO A 96 1.90 -11.24 -5.73
C PRO A 96 2.63 -11.45 -4.38
N ALA A 97 3.72 -12.20 -4.41
CA ALA A 97 4.50 -12.51 -3.21
C ALA A 97 5.01 -11.22 -2.53
N GLU A 98 5.46 -10.27 -3.32
CA GLU A 98 5.99 -8.97 -2.89
C GLU A 98 4.93 -8.13 -2.17
N TYR A 99 3.66 -8.22 -2.60
CA TYR A 99 2.55 -7.56 -1.92
C TYR A 99 2.28 -8.20 -0.56
N THR A 100 2.31 -9.53 -0.49
CA THR A 100 2.16 -10.27 0.78
C THR A 100 3.29 -9.91 1.76
N GLU A 101 4.54 -9.86 1.27
CA GLU A 101 5.70 -9.43 2.07
C GLU A 101 5.55 -8.00 2.59
N MET A 102 5.04 -7.09 1.75
CA MET A 102 4.77 -5.70 2.13
C MET A 102 3.69 -5.60 3.21
N VAL A 103 2.60 -6.36 3.09
CA VAL A 103 1.54 -6.42 4.12
C VAL A 103 2.12 -6.87 5.46
N GLU A 104 2.95 -7.92 5.47
CA GLU A 104 3.60 -8.40 6.68
C GLU A 104 4.60 -7.38 7.25
N ALA A 105 5.37 -6.69 6.39
CA ALA A 105 6.28 -5.63 6.80
C ALA A 105 5.54 -4.45 7.45
N LEU A 106 4.40 -4.02 6.87
CA LEU A 106 3.55 -2.98 7.44
C LEU A 106 2.91 -3.43 8.77
N ARG A 107 2.42 -4.67 8.86
CA ARG A 107 1.92 -5.26 10.11
C ARG A 107 2.98 -5.21 11.21
N HIS A 108 4.20 -5.64 10.89
CA HIS A 108 5.31 -5.59 11.84
C HIS A 108 5.67 -4.17 12.25
N TYR A 109 5.69 -3.22 11.32
CA TYR A 109 5.98 -1.81 11.58
C TYR A 109 4.98 -1.15 12.53
N PHE A 110 3.67 -1.40 12.35
CA PHE A 110 2.61 -0.85 13.20
C PHE A 110 2.32 -1.67 14.47
N SER A 111 3.01 -2.79 14.66
CA SER A 111 2.90 -3.57 15.88
C SER A 111 3.66 -2.91 17.04
N PHE A 112 3.06 -2.91 18.22
CA PHE A 112 3.75 -2.51 19.44
C PHE A 112 4.70 -3.62 19.88
N ASN A 113 5.97 -3.53 19.49
CA ASN A 113 7.01 -4.36 20.09
C ASN A 113 7.41 -3.75 21.44
N PRO A 114 7.20 -4.44 22.58
CA PRO A 114 7.68 -3.93 23.86
C PRO A 114 9.19 -3.74 23.76
N VAL A 115 9.67 -2.53 24.06
CA VAL A 115 11.09 -2.29 24.27
C VAL A 115 11.46 -3.10 25.50
N VAL A 116 12.19 -4.19 25.30
CA VAL A 116 12.85 -4.87 26.41
C VAL A 116 13.93 -3.90 26.87
N SER A 117 13.65 -3.12 27.91
CA SER A 117 14.68 -2.39 28.63
C SER A 117 15.62 -3.43 29.21
N SER A 118 16.82 -3.54 28.62
CA SER A 118 17.93 -4.23 29.27
C SER A 118 18.18 -3.55 30.61
N VAL A 119 18.02 -4.32 31.67
CA VAL A 119 18.24 -3.94 33.08
C VAL A 119 19.71 -3.63 33.31
#